data_AF-A0A179V9N2-F1
#
_entry.id   AF-A0A179V9N2-F1
#
_cell.length_a   1.000
_cell.length_b   1.000
_cell.length_c   1.000
_cell.angle_alpha   90.00
_cell.angle_beta   90.00
_cell.angle_gamma   90.00
#
_symmetry.space_group_name_H-M   'P 1'
#
loop_
_entity.id
_entity.type
_entity.pdbx_description
1 polymer ?
#
loop_
_entity_poly.entity_id
_entity_poly.type
_entity_poly.pdbx_seq_one_letter_code
_entity_poly.pdbx_strand_id
1 'polypeptide(L)'
;MLGTAGLEGLTFRRVDEAARMPRGTATSHFHSRSALLVRVASEVVARHQALWHMAIVSRPAAQIADVVEILNDYVSQMLGAGAVELRAEAELSGLAQRHPAVYSALVDAQRRRATLMTVWLRRVLPEVGDAEVQALVDAISGLCMRCAWFQCVEELPRSTIEVLLEALAVPSSAGRPHPINRPVVS
;
A
#
# COMPACT_ATOMS: atom_id res chain seq x y z
N MET A 1 2.72 -13.45 -10.67
CA MET A 1 3.14 -12.95 -11.99
C MET A 1 3.69 -11.54 -11.89
N LEU A 2 2.87 -10.51 -11.65
CA LEU A 2 3.35 -9.12 -11.62
C LEU A 2 4.47 -8.92 -10.59
N GLY A 3 4.27 -9.35 -9.34
CA GLY A 3 5.30 -9.25 -8.29
C GLY A 3 6.47 -10.24 -8.39
N THR A 4 6.50 -11.10 -9.41
CA THR A 4 7.57 -12.10 -9.60
C THR A 4 8.32 -11.93 -10.92
N ALA A 5 7.67 -11.38 -11.94
CA ALA A 5 8.19 -11.26 -13.30
C ALA A 5 7.98 -9.86 -13.90
N GLY A 6 7.53 -8.89 -13.09
CA GLY A 6 7.30 -7.51 -13.51
C GLY A 6 6.21 -7.33 -14.56
N LEU A 7 6.08 -6.09 -15.05
CA LEU A 7 5.12 -5.72 -16.10
C LEU A 7 5.37 -6.44 -17.44
N GLU A 8 6.61 -6.77 -17.76
CA GLU A 8 6.98 -7.51 -18.98
C GLU A 8 6.52 -8.98 -18.92
N GLY A 9 6.47 -9.54 -17.71
CA GLY A 9 5.88 -10.84 -17.44
C GLY A 9 4.36 -10.89 -17.66
N LEU A 10 3.68 -9.74 -17.66
CA LEU A 10 2.22 -9.67 -17.76
C LEU A 10 1.75 -9.57 -19.21
N THR A 11 1.58 -10.73 -19.86
CA THR A 11 0.99 -10.85 -21.21
C THR A 11 -0.25 -11.74 -21.16
N PHE A 12 -1.21 -11.54 -22.07
CA PHE A 12 -2.42 -12.39 -22.15
C PHE A 12 -2.09 -13.88 -22.21
N ARG A 13 -1.10 -14.25 -23.04
CA ARG A 13 -0.62 -15.62 -23.16
C ARG A 13 -0.12 -16.15 -21.81
N ARG A 14 0.73 -15.40 -21.11
CA ARG A 14 1.27 -15.87 -19.83
C ARG A 14 0.20 -15.89 -18.72
N VAL A 15 -0.83 -15.05 -18.82
CA VAL A 15 -2.01 -15.11 -17.94
C VAL A 15 -2.79 -16.39 -18.19
N ASP A 16 -3.06 -16.75 -19.45
CA ASP A 16 -3.73 -18.02 -19.80
C ASP A 16 -2.92 -19.22 -19.29
N GLU A 17 -1.61 -19.23 -19.54
CA GLU A 17 -0.71 -20.29 -19.08
C GLU A 17 -0.69 -20.41 -17.55
N ALA A 18 -0.59 -19.28 -16.82
CA ALA A 18 -0.58 -19.27 -15.36
C ALA A 18 -1.94 -19.69 -14.76
N ALA A 19 -3.04 -19.33 -15.42
CA ALA A 19 -4.39 -19.72 -15.01
C ALA A 19 -4.79 -21.14 -15.47
N ARG A 20 -3.92 -21.82 -16.24
CA ARG A 20 -4.19 -23.12 -16.89
C ARG A 20 -5.44 -23.08 -17.78
N MET A 21 -5.67 -21.94 -18.41
CA MET A 21 -6.79 -21.72 -19.32
C MET A 21 -6.38 -22.00 -20.77
N PRO A 22 -7.34 -22.32 -21.65
CA PRO A 22 -7.10 -22.35 -23.09
C PRO A 22 -6.48 -21.04 -23.58
N ARG A 23 -5.64 -21.13 -24.60
CA ARG A 23 -5.02 -19.96 -25.22
C ARG A 23 -6.11 -19.05 -25.81
N GLY A 24 -6.09 -17.77 -25.44
CA GLY A 24 -7.03 -16.76 -25.89
C GLY A 24 -8.14 -16.43 -24.88
N THR A 25 -8.25 -17.17 -23.76
CA THR A 25 -9.25 -16.89 -22.71
C THR A 25 -9.09 -15.48 -22.15
N ALA A 26 -7.88 -15.05 -21.81
CA ALA A 26 -7.63 -13.71 -21.27
C ALA A 26 -7.96 -12.63 -22.31
N THR A 27 -7.66 -12.85 -23.59
CA THR A 27 -8.05 -11.91 -24.68
C THR A 27 -9.57 -11.82 -24.83
N SER A 28 -10.30 -12.91 -24.56
CA SER A 28 -11.77 -12.90 -24.54
C SER A 28 -12.34 -12.11 -23.36
N HIS A 29 -11.68 -12.14 -22.19
CA HIS A 29 -12.12 -11.44 -20.98
C HIS A 29 -11.71 -9.98 -20.91
N PHE A 30 -10.62 -9.60 -21.58
CA PHE A 30 -10.06 -8.26 -21.52
C PHE A 30 -9.94 -7.66 -22.92
N HIS A 31 -10.81 -6.70 -23.21
CA HIS A 31 -10.87 -6.03 -24.51
C HIS A 31 -9.65 -5.14 -24.83
N SER A 32 -8.75 -4.92 -23.87
CA SER A 32 -7.47 -4.23 -24.09
C SER A 32 -6.43 -4.57 -23.01
N ARG A 33 -5.15 -4.31 -23.30
CA ARG A 33 -4.08 -4.37 -22.29
C ARG A 33 -4.37 -3.44 -21.10
N SER A 34 -4.98 -2.28 -21.36
CA SER A 34 -5.38 -1.33 -20.31
C SER A 34 -6.42 -1.94 -19.37
N ALA A 35 -7.44 -2.62 -19.91
CA ALA A 35 -8.46 -3.29 -19.11
C ALA A 35 -7.87 -4.40 -18.22
N LEU A 36 -6.91 -5.17 -18.76
CA LEU A 36 -6.16 -6.16 -17.97
C LEU A 36 -5.39 -5.48 -16.83
N LEU A 37 -4.66 -4.39 -17.11
CA LEU A 37 -3.85 -3.68 -16.11
C LEU A 37 -4.71 -3.10 -14.99
N VAL A 38 -5.87 -2.52 -15.32
CA VAL A 38 -6.83 -2.01 -14.33
C VAL A 38 -7.35 -3.16 -13.46
N ARG A 39 -7.74 -4.29 -14.06
CA ARG A 39 -8.19 -5.45 -13.28
C ARG A 39 -7.09 -5.96 -12.35
N VAL A 40 -5.87 -6.09 -12.86
CA VAL A 40 -4.72 -6.52 -12.04
C VAL A 40 -4.45 -5.53 -10.92
N ALA A 41 -4.56 -4.22 -11.16
CA ALA A 41 -4.41 -3.21 -10.13
C ALA A 41 -5.45 -3.36 -9.02
N SER A 42 -6.73 -3.54 -9.38
CA SER A 42 -7.80 -3.78 -8.41
C SER A 42 -7.57 -5.05 -7.58
N GLU A 43 -7.08 -6.13 -8.20
CA GLU A 43 -6.78 -7.40 -7.52
C GLU A 43 -5.58 -7.29 -6.58
N VAL A 44 -4.51 -6.58 -6.98
CA VAL A 44 -3.34 -6.34 -6.12
C VAL A 44 -3.74 -5.47 -4.93
N VAL A 45 -4.49 -4.38 -5.17
CA VAL A 45 -5.04 -3.52 -4.12
C VAL A 45 -5.91 -4.31 -3.15
N ALA A 46 -6.81 -5.16 -3.65
CA ALA A 46 -7.69 -5.96 -2.81
C ALA A 46 -6.92 -6.94 -1.92
N ARG A 47 -5.90 -7.61 -2.47
CA ARG A 47 -5.02 -8.51 -1.71
C ARG A 47 -4.23 -7.77 -0.64
N HIS A 48 -3.62 -6.64 -1.00
CA HIS A 48 -2.88 -5.83 -0.03
C HIS A 48 -3.80 -5.33 1.08
N GLN A 49 -5.01 -4.86 0.74
CA GLN A 49 -5.99 -4.43 1.72
C GLN A 49 -6.42 -5.57 2.65
N ALA A 50 -6.57 -6.80 2.16
CA ALA A 50 -6.88 -7.96 2.98
C ALA A 50 -5.74 -8.28 3.96
N LEU A 51 -4.47 -8.25 3.51
CA LEU A 51 -3.30 -8.41 4.38
C LEU A 51 -3.26 -7.35 5.48
N TRP A 52 -3.46 -6.09 5.11
CA TRP A 52 -3.50 -4.97 6.04
C TRP A 52 -4.64 -5.13 7.07
N HIS A 53 -5.84 -5.53 6.63
CA HIS A 53 -6.98 -5.72 7.51
C HIS A 53 -6.77 -6.87 8.51
N MET A 54 -6.18 -7.97 8.06
CA MET A 54 -5.82 -9.10 8.92
C MET A 54 -4.73 -8.73 9.93
N ALA A 55 -3.71 -7.98 9.50
CA ALA A 55 -2.57 -7.64 10.34
C ALA A 55 -2.88 -6.56 11.39
N ILE A 56 -3.70 -5.55 11.05
CA ILE A 56 -3.90 -4.37 11.89
C ILE A 56 -5.30 -4.35 12.51
N VAL A 57 -6.35 -4.35 11.69
CA VAL A 57 -7.73 -4.12 12.19
C VAL A 57 -8.21 -5.28 13.06
N SER A 58 -7.74 -6.49 12.79
CA SER A 58 -8.11 -7.69 13.55
C SER A 58 -7.40 -7.79 14.91
N ARG A 59 -6.44 -6.91 15.20
CA ARG A 59 -5.70 -6.86 16.48
C ARG A 59 -6.15 -5.65 17.30
N PRO A 60 -6.78 -5.86 18.47
CA PRO A 60 -7.12 -4.74 19.35
C PRO A 60 -5.84 -4.09 19.90
N ALA A 61 -5.81 -2.77 19.92
CA ALA A 61 -4.78 -1.97 20.60
C ALA A 61 -5.45 -1.19 21.74
N ALA A 62 -4.86 -1.25 22.94
CA ALA A 62 -5.32 -0.53 24.12
C ALA A 62 -4.39 0.63 24.49
N GLN A 63 -3.12 0.56 24.10
CA GLN A 63 -2.09 1.57 24.35
C GLN A 63 -1.18 1.77 23.14
N ILE A 64 -0.43 2.87 23.14
CA ILE A 64 0.48 3.24 22.03
C ILE A 64 1.53 2.14 21.79
N ALA A 65 1.99 1.47 22.85
CA ALA A 65 2.92 0.36 22.73
C ALA A 65 2.37 -0.80 21.86
N ASP A 66 1.07 -1.10 21.97
CA ASP A 66 0.43 -2.13 21.15
C ASP A 66 0.38 -1.68 19.68
N VAL A 67 0.14 -0.39 19.44
CA VAL A 67 0.15 0.19 18.09
C VAL A 67 1.53 0.04 17.44
N VAL A 68 2.59 0.38 18.17
CA VAL A 68 3.98 0.20 17.71
C VAL A 68 4.23 -1.25 17.32
N GLU A 69 3.88 -2.20 18.19
CA GLU A 69 4.08 -3.62 17.97
C GLU A 69 3.32 -4.13 16.74
N ILE A 70 2.04 -3.78 16.63
CA ILE A 70 1.18 -4.19 15.51
C ILE A 70 1.69 -3.65 14.18
N LEU A 71 2.13 -2.38 14.13
CA LEU A 71 2.68 -1.79 12.90
C LEU A 71 4.04 -2.40 12.54
N ASN A 72 4.88 -2.72 13.54
CA ASN A 72 6.15 -3.39 13.31
C ASN A 72 5.97 -4.80 12.74
N ASP A 73 5.04 -5.56 13.31
CA ASP A 73 4.68 -6.89 12.81
C ASP A 73 4.12 -6.83 11.39
N TYR A 74 3.26 -5.84 11.10
CA TYR A 74 2.73 -5.63 9.77
C TYR A 74 3.84 -5.36 8.75
N VAL A 75 4.77 -4.45 9.03
CA VAL A 75 5.89 -4.18 8.14
C VAL A 75 6.72 -5.44 7.92
N SER A 76 7.06 -6.14 9.01
CA SER A 76 7.85 -7.37 8.94
C SER A 76 7.16 -8.44 8.09
N GLN A 77 5.85 -8.60 8.23
CA GLN A 77 5.05 -9.52 7.43
C GLN A 77 5.04 -9.12 5.95
N MET A 78 4.89 -7.83 5.65
CA MET A 78 4.89 -7.35 4.26
C MET A 78 6.25 -7.49 3.58
N LEU A 79 7.34 -7.24 4.31
CA LEU A 79 8.70 -7.42 3.79
C LEU A 79 9.10 -8.90 3.66
N GLY A 80 8.50 -9.79 4.45
CA GLY A 80 8.66 -11.23 4.36
C GLY A 80 7.63 -11.89 3.43
N ALA A 81 6.58 -12.45 4.03
CA ALA A 81 5.58 -13.24 3.32
C ALA A 81 4.80 -12.43 2.26
N GLY A 82 4.59 -11.13 2.49
CA GLY A 82 3.89 -10.23 1.56
C GLY A 82 4.78 -9.60 0.47
N ALA A 83 6.03 -10.03 0.33
CA ALA A 83 6.98 -9.37 -0.56
C ALA A 83 6.57 -9.44 -2.05
N VAL A 84 5.84 -10.49 -2.44
CA VAL A 84 5.31 -10.62 -3.81
C VAL A 84 4.24 -9.57 -4.07
N GLU A 85 3.34 -9.35 -3.11
CA GLU A 85 2.29 -8.34 -3.18
C GLU A 85 2.88 -6.93 -3.22
N LEU A 86 3.89 -6.65 -2.37
CA LEU A 86 4.62 -5.38 -2.37
C LEU A 86 5.27 -5.10 -3.73
N ARG A 87 5.98 -6.08 -4.30
CA ARG A 87 6.58 -5.92 -5.63
C ARG A 87 5.53 -5.69 -6.71
N ALA A 88 4.37 -6.34 -6.61
CA ALA A 88 3.28 -6.12 -7.56
C ALA A 88 2.74 -4.67 -7.49
N GLU A 89 2.55 -4.12 -6.29
CA GLU A 89 2.12 -2.74 -6.11
C GLU A 89 3.21 -1.74 -6.56
N ALA A 90 4.49 -2.08 -6.39
CA ALA A 90 5.63 -1.29 -6.86
C ALA A 90 5.69 -1.15 -8.38
N GLU A 91 5.46 -2.24 -9.10
CA GLU A 91 5.32 -2.25 -10.56
C GLU A 91 4.13 -1.39 -11.02
N LEU A 92 2.98 -1.49 -10.35
CA LEU A 92 1.80 -0.66 -10.66
C LEU A 92 2.04 0.82 -10.37
N SER A 93 2.79 1.13 -9.31
CA SER A 93 3.12 2.50 -8.94
C SER A 93 4.01 3.16 -9.99
N GLY A 94 4.98 2.43 -10.55
CA GLY A 94 5.78 2.90 -11.69
C GLY A 94 4.95 3.11 -12.96
N LEU A 95 3.87 2.34 -13.14
CA LEU A 95 2.95 2.45 -14.27
C LEU A 95 1.96 3.63 -14.13
N ALA A 96 1.59 3.99 -12.90
CA ALA A 96 0.53 4.93 -12.60
C ALA A 96 0.69 6.30 -13.29
N GLN A 97 1.93 6.77 -13.46
CA GLN A 97 2.22 8.04 -14.14
C GLN A 97 1.72 8.11 -15.58
N ARG A 98 1.59 6.97 -16.27
CA ARG A 98 1.14 6.89 -17.67
C ARG A 98 -0.22 6.21 -17.83
N HIS A 99 -0.84 5.79 -16.73
CA HIS A 99 -2.10 5.04 -16.74
C HIS A 99 -3.05 5.61 -15.67
N PRO A 100 -3.87 6.63 -16.01
CA PRO A 100 -4.73 7.32 -15.06
C PRO A 100 -5.68 6.41 -14.28
N ALA A 101 -6.23 5.37 -14.94
CA ALA A 101 -7.12 4.42 -14.26
C ALA A 101 -6.39 3.57 -13.19
N VAL A 102 -5.12 3.24 -13.42
CA VAL A 102 -4.27 2.55 -12.42
C VAL A 102 -3.94 3.50 -11.27
N TYR A 103 -3.59 4.76 -11.60
CA TYR A 103 -3.38 5.80 -10.60
C TYR A 103 -4.59 5.98 -9.68
N SER A 104 -5.80 6.13 -10.25
CA SER A 104 -7.03 6.26 -9.47
C SER A 104 -7.25 5.07 -8.53
N ALA A 105 -7.05 3.84 -9.02
CA ALA A 105 -7.19 2.64 -8.18
C ALA A 105 -6.23 2.62 -6.98
N LEU A 106 -4.98 3.04 -7.18
CA LEU A 106 -3.97 3.11 -6.10
C LEU A 106 -4.27 4.23 -5.10
N VAL A 107 -4.70 5.41 -5.58
CA VAL A 107 -5.09 6.53 -4.72
C VAL A 107 -6.31 6.18 -3.86
N ASP A 108 -7.32 5.53 -4.45
CA ASP A 108 -8.50 5.08 -3.71
C ASP A 108 -8.13 4.06 -2.64
N ALA A 109 -7.19 3.17 -2.93
CA ALA A 109 -6.66 2.21 -1.97
C ALA A 109 -5.93 2.89 -0.79
N GLN A 110 -5.08 3.88 -1.09
CA GLN A 110 -4.39 4.68 -0.07
C GLN A 110 -5.39 5.42 0.83
N ARG A 111 -6.39 6.07 0.25
CA ARG A 111 -7.44 6.78 1.01
C ARG A 111 -8.20 5.83 1.95
N ARG A 112 -8.58 4.65 1.45
CA ARG A 112 -9.27 3.63 2.27
C ARG A 112 -8.39 3.15 3.43
N ARG A 113 -7.09 2.91 3.21
CA ARG A 113 -6.12 2.58 4.27
C ARG A 113 -6.06 3.67 5.34
N ALA A 114 -5.94 4.93 4.93
CA ALA A 114 -5.93 6.07 5.86
C ALA A 114 -7.22 6.16 6.69
N THR A 115 -8.39 6.04 6.06
CA THR A 115 -9.68 6.06 6.77
C THR A 115 -9.77 4.95 7.83
N LEU A 116 -9.36 3.73 7.48
CA LEU A 116 -9.38 2.61 8.41
C LEU A 116 -8.33 2.77 9.53
N MET A 117 -7.14 3.28 9.20
CA MET A 117 -6.10 3.59 10.18
C MET A 117 -6.57 4.65 11.18
N THR A 118 -7.28 5.68 10.73
CA THR A 118 -7.84 6.72 11.61
C THR A 118 -8.81 6.12 12.61
N VAL A 119 -9.74 5.28 12.16
CA VAL A 119 -10.72 4.61 13.04
C VAL A 119 -10.01 3.74 14.08
N TRP A 120 -8.95 3.03 13.67
CA TRP A 120 -8.21 2.16 14.56
C TRP A 120 -7.37 2.96 15.57
N LEU A 121 -6.62 3.98 15.13
CA LEU A 121 -5.77 4.81 16.00
C LEU A 121 -6.56 5.63 17.01
N ARG A 122 -7.74 6.16 16.64
CA ARG A 122 -8.59 6.96 17.56
C ARG A 122 -9.06 6.21 18.80
N ARG A 123 -8.93 4.87 18.84
CA ARG A 123 -9.20 4.09 20.04
C ARG A 123 -8.15 4.30 21.14
N VAL A 124 -6.93 4.64 20.74
CA VAL A 124 -5.77 4.82 21.62
C VAL A 124 -5.32 6.29 21.68
N LEU A 125 -5.49 7.02 20.57
CA LEU A 125 -5.17 8.43 20.41
C LEU A 125 -6.43 9.20 19.94
N PRO A 126 -7.39 9.52 20.83
CA PRO A 126 -8.68 10.10 20.44
C PRO A 126 -8.55 11.41 19.64
N GLU A 127 -7.54 12.20 19.97
CA GLU A 127 -7.29 13.53 19.38
C GLU A 127 -6.40 13.48 18.13
N VAL A 128 -6.07 12.30 17.58
CA VAL A 128 -5.23 12.21 16.38
C VAL A 128 -5.95 12.83 15.17
N GLY A 129 -5.27 13.76 14.50
CA GLY A 129 -5.77 14.41 13.30
C GLY A 129 -5.60 13.54 12.06
N ASP A 130 -6.43 13.79 11.04
CA ASP A 130 -6.42 13.00 9.81
C ASP A 130 -5.10 13.17 9.03
N ALA A 131 -4.45 14.33 9.15
CA ALA A 131 -3.18 14.62 8.48
C ALA A 131 -2.02 13.82 9.09
N GLU A 132 -2.01 13.69 10.42
CA GLU A 132 -1.07 12.87 11.18
C GLU A 132 -1.20 11.39 10.79
N VAL A 133 -2.43 10.87 10.72
CA VAL A 133 -2.69 9.49 10.29
C VAL A 133 -2.27 9.28 8.83
N GLN A 134 -2.58 10.23 7.94
CA GLN A 134 -2.17 10.16 6.54
C GLN A 134 -0.65 10.12 6.41
N ALA A 135 0.08 10.95 7.16
CA ALA A 135 1.53 10.97 7.17
C ALA A 135 2.13 9.62 7.65
N LEU A 136 1.53 8.98 8.64
CA LEU A 136 1.93 7.65 9.09
C LEU A 136 1.75 6.59 8.00
N VAL A 137 0.58 6.57 7.37
CA VAL A 137 0.28 5.63 6.27
C VAL A 137 1.25 5.84 5.10
N ASP A 138 1.53 7.09 4.75
CA ASP A 138 2.47 7.41 3.67
C ASP A 138 3.91 7.03 4.02
N ALA A 139 4.35 7.20 5.27
CA ALA A 139 5.66 6.78 5.73
C ALA A 139 5.84 5.25 5.67
N ILE A 140 4.86 4.50 6.15
CA ILE A 140 4.87 3.02 6.11
C ILE A 140 4.83 2.53 4.66
N SER A 141 3.90 3.03 3.85
CA SER A 141 3.79 2.66 2.43
C SER A 141 5.06 3.02 1.67
N GLY A 142 5.63 4.20 1.90
CA GLY A 142 6.86 4.68 1.24
C GLY A 142 8.07 3.80 1.54
N LEU A 143 8.22 3.35 2.78
CA LEU A 143 9.26 2.38 3.12
C LEU A 143 9.04 1.03 2.43
N CYS A 144 7.85 0.44 2.58
CA CYS A 144 7.56 -0.87 1.98
C CYS A 144 7.83 -0.82 0.47
N MET A 145 7.48 0.29 -0.16
CA MET A 145 7.74 0.54 -1.57
C MET A 145 9.23 0.66 -1.89
N ARG A 146 10.00 1.40 -1.08
CA ARG A 146 11.46 1.48 -1.20
C ARG A 146 12.09 0.09 -1.13
N CYS A 147 11.72 -0.72 -0.16
CA CYS A 147 12.23 -2.08 0.00
C CYS A 147 11.86 -2.98 -1.18
N ALA A 148 10.63 -2.84 -1.69
CA ALA A 148 10.18 -3.56 -2.87
C ALA A 148 10.98 -3.19 -4.14
N TRP A 149 11.26 -1.91 -4.36
CA TRP A 149 12.03 -1.44 -5.52
C TRP A 149 13.50 -1.85 -5.47
N PHE A 150 14.16 -1.68 -4.32
CA PHE A 150 15.58 -1.97 -4.17
C PHE A 150 15.86 -3.42 -3.78
N GLN A 151 14.81 -4.23 -3.61
CA GLN A 151 14.87 -5.63 -3.16
C GLN A 151 15.70 -5.79 -1.88
N CYS A 152 15.70 -4.77 -1.02
CA CYS A 152 16.37 -4.83 0.26
C CYS A 152 15.40 -5.34 1.33
N VAL A 153 15.91 -6.19 2.22
CA VAL A 153 15.24 -6.51 3.49
C VAL A 153 15.90 -5.63 4.53
N GLU A 154 15.46 -4.38 4.58
CA GLU A 154 15.82 -3.52 5.69
C GLU A 154 14.68 -3.64 6.69
N GLU A 155 14.92 -4.28 7.83
CA GLU A 155 13.98 -4.21 8.94
C GLU A 155 13.77 -2.74 9.25
N LEU A 156 12.51 -2.28 9.34
CA LEU A 156 12.25 -1.02 10.02
C LEU A 156 12.76 -1.21 11.43
N PRO A 157 13.77 -0.45 11.89
CA PRO A 157 14.07 -0.46 13.30
C PRO A 157 12.78 -0.06 14.01
N ARG A 158 12.38 -0.85 15.01
CA ARG A 158 11.22 -0.54 15.87
C ARG A 158 11.23 0.94 16.32
N SER A 159 12.43 1.44 16.60
CA SER A 159 12.69 2.85 16.95
C SER A 159 12.22 3.85 15.90
N THR A 160 12.18 3.51 14.62
CA THR A 160 11.66 4.40 13.56
C THR A 160 10.14 4.48 13.61
N ILE A 161 9.44 3.38 13.90
CA ILE A 161 7.98 3.40 14.10
C ILE A 161 7.65 4.17 15.38
N GLU A 162 8.44 3.97 16.44
CA GLU A 162 8.34 4.73 17.69
C GLU A 162 8.54 6.23 17.45
N VAL A 163 9.62 6.63 16.76
CA VAL A 163 9.88 8.04 16.41
C VAL A 163 8.75 8.64 15.57
N LEU A 164 8.23 7.88 14.59
CA LEU A 164 7.10 8.34 13.79
C LEU A 164 5.86 8.56 14.67
N LEU A 165 5.49 7.59 15.51
CA LEU A 165 4.31 7.69 16.37
C LEU A 165 4.46 8.75 17.47
N GLU A 166 5.65 8.90 18.06
CA GLU A 166 5.98 9.97 19.00
C GLU A 166 5.81 11.35 18.34
N ALA A 167 6.28 11.50 17.09
CA ALA A 167 6.08 12.73 16.34
C ALA A 167 4.60 13.04 16.05
N LEU A 168 3.72 12.03 15.97
CA LEU A 168 2.26 12.22 15.85
C LEU A 168 1.59 12.54 17.19
N ALA A 169 2.16 12.09 18.30
CA ALA A 169 1.61 12.32 19.64
C ALA A 169 1.92 13.73 20.18
N VAL A 170 2.92 14.42 19.61
CA VAL A 170 3.16 15.84 19.90
C VAL A 170 2.07 16.66 19.18
N PRO A 171 1.22 17.40 19.91
CA PRO A 171 0.23 18.27 19.29
C PRO A 171 0.94 19.19 18.30
N SER A 172 0.47 19.21 17.05
CA SER A 172 0.99 20.09 16.03
C SER A 172 0.76 21.54 16.45
N SER A 173 1.70 22.11 17.20
CA SER A 173 1.72 23.52 17.49
C SER A 173 2.04 24.22 16.17
N ALA A 174 1.00 24.81 15.57
CA ALA A 174 0.98 25.62 14.36
C ALA A 174 0.69 24.89 13.05
N GLY A 175 -0.36 25.38 12.38
CA GLY A 175 -0.73 25.07 11.02
C GLY A 175 0.44 25.24 10.05
N ARG A 176 1.08 24.12 9.71
CA ARG A 176 1.92 24.04 8.51
C ARG A 176 1.05 23.56 7.36
N PRO A 177 0.96 24.32 6.24
CA PRO A 177 0.27 23.82 5.07
C PRO A 177 0.96 22.54 4.57
N HIS A 178 0.14 21.51 4.34
CA HIS A 178 0.57 20.23 3.80
C HIS A 178 1.16 20.43 2.38
N PRO A 179 2.41 20.04 2.10
CA PRO A 179 3.09 20.37 0.85
C PRO A 179 2.55 19.62 -0.39
N ILE A 180 1.62 18.68 -0.21
CA ILE A 180 1.12 17.82 -1.30
C ILE A 180 -0.02 18.48 -2.10
N ASN A 181 -0.58 19.61 -1.65
CA ASN A 181 -1.72 20.23 -2.31
C ASN A 181 -1.36 21.33 -3.32
N ARG A 182 -0.23 21.19 -4.05
CA ARG A 182 0.00 22.01 -5.24
C ARG A 182 -0.51 21.24 -6.46
N PRO A 183 -1.44 21.79 -7.25
CA PRO A 183 -1.75 21.21 -8.54
C PRO A 183 -0.45 21.20 -9.36
N VAL A 184 -0.14 20.04 -9.95
CA VAL A 184 0.90 19.94 -10.96
C VAL A 184 0.47 20.86 -12.10
N VAL A 185 1.12 22.02 -12.20
CA VAL A 185 0.90 22.95 -13.30
C VAL A 185 1.31 22.22 -14.58
N SER A 186 0.39 22.22 -15.55
CA SER A 186 0.53 21.60 -16.87
C SER A 186 1.63 22.24 -17.71
#